data_AF-A0A1C6P5G8-F1
#
_entry.id   AF-A0A1C6P5G8-F1
#
_cell.length_a   1.000
_cell.length_b   1.000
_cell.length_c   1.000
_cell.angle_alpha   90.00
_cell.angle_beta   90.00
_cell.angle_gamma   90.00
#
_symmetry.space_group_name_H-M   'P 1'
#
loop_
_entity.id
_entity.type
_entity.pdbx_description
1 polymer ?
#
loop_
_entity_poly.entity_id
_entity_poly.type
_entity_poly.pdbx_seq_one_letter_code
_entity_poly.pdbx_strand_id
1 'polypeptide(L)'
;MKSLAKKLTSTFLGPVPVSRGRALAISERLTAVTSLTSSLEYITHQRQIRKGGLNDWTIARGMHASSTRPTRRILDAVGNPGTTRALHVARIAASAALLAPGNARWRGAANIFLGLSNAALYPRHRYGTDGSDQVSSFVQTAAGLARLSTQPAVQDALLWYVALQANLSYLVSGWVKLLGQPWRDGSALNGIMRTRTYGHEGMWNLTNRYPVPARYLAHGVLALECLFPVAYLKGGMLARPVMASAAAFHVANGYFMGLGRFITAFEAMHPMVAYTSTPRSHPAVAGRDDRMLKATASMAAIGVTVAGFLAAMRRMRATDPWPHGRVLTTRHGNELHYNERISEDDSSPVLVFGTGMISTMEHFGWITDKLVEESDYGIITYSRAGYGPSKRRCAGPFTLQESVDDLVDLVEGAVAKGRPVYLVGHSLGGEIGRRAAAELGDRIRGVIYLDSSHPDELSRSKQQKESAERLKEGLSMFSGSLRAGLGATLVRPRWVHDLPTEVRSRAFAQYADSRMWRAGLREWDATEADFHRFSGDLPPISSHALVLSAQRTVDRDPEQLLMHNELGAAHRGEGRIVRNSVIEAAEHDTMLTDARLGGEVGRRILEFLREVEGDDADGGRAGGRHSSNGNQSKEAR
;
A
#
# COMPACT_ATOMS: atom_id res chain seq x y z
N MET A 1 45.48 -30.10 -18.29
CA MET A 1 44.22 -29.70 -17.62
C MET A 1 44.28 -28.35 -16.89
N LYS A 2 45.26 -28.06 -16.03
CA LYS A 2 45.38 -26.74 -15.32
C LYS A 2 45.46 -25.51 -16.24
N SER A 3 46.14 -25.62 -17.40
CA SER A 3 46.24 -24.54 -18.40
C SER A 3 44.91 -24.27 -19.14
N LEU A 4 44.17 -25.34 -19.48
CA LEU A 4 42.86 -25.23 -20.12
C LEU A 4 41.82 -24.67 -19.16
N ALA A 5 41.79 -25.17 -17.91
CA ALA A 5 40.92 -24.64 -16.86
C ALA A 5 41.22 -23.16 -16.61
N LYS A 6 42.49 -22.75 -16.47
CA LYS A 6 42.88 -21.34 -16.29
C LYS A 6 42.45 -20.45 -17.47
N LYS A 7 42.60 -20.94 -18.72
CA LYS A 7 42.14 -20.23 -19.93
C LYS A 7 40.62 -20.11 -19.99
N LEU A 8 39.88 -21.17 -19.65
CA LEU A 8 38.43 -21.15 -19.57
C LEU A 8 37.97 -20.18 -18.47
N THR A 9 38.55 -20.26 -17.27
CA THR A 9 38.25 -19.34 -16.18
C THR A 9 38.54 -17.88 -16.54
N SER A 10 39.65 -17.57 -17.24
CA SER A 10 39.94 -16.20 -17.69
C SER A 10 39.09 -15.71 -18.86
N THR A 11 38.46 -16.64 -19.58
CA THR A 11 37.52 -16.30 -20.67
C THR A 11 36.17 -15.89 -20.07
N PHE A 12 35.69 -16.64 -19.08
CA PHE A 12 34.41 -16.39 -18.42
C PHE A 12 34.50 -15.36 -17.29
N LEU A 13 35.61 -15.28 -16.54
CA LEU A 13 35.81 -14.35 -15.43
C LEU A 13 36.80 -13.25 -15.80
N GLY A 14 36.53 -12.05 -15.33
CA GLY A 14 37.38 -10.88 -15.52
C GLY A 14 36.60 -9.64 -15.94
N PRO A 15 37.25 -8.46 -15.88
CA PRO A 15 36.63 -7.22 -16.30
C PRO A 15 36.32 -7.22 -17.80
N VAL A 16 35.47 -6.29 -18.21
CA VAL A 16 35.20 -5.96 -19.61
C VAL A 16 35.81 -4.58 -19.86
N PRO A 17 37.12 -4.51 -20.16
CA PRO A 17 37.80 -3.24 -20.29
C PRO A 17 37.29 -2.51 -21.54
N VAL A 18 36.58 -1.41 -21.30
CA VAL A 18 36.05 -0.52 -22.34
C VAL A 18 36.54 0.88 -22.01
N SER A 19 36.98 1.65 -23.00
CA SER A 19 37.38 3.05 -22.79
C SER A 19 36.16 3.97 -22.70
N ARG A 20 36.32 5.15 -22.09
CA ARG A 20 35.26 6.16 -21.94
C ARG A 20 34.52 6.42 -23.26
N GLY A 21 35.27 6.71 -24.34
CA GLY A 21 34.70 7.00 -25.65
C GLY A 21 33.98 5.81 -26.28
N ARG A 22 34.50 4.59 -26.07
CA ARG A 22 33.88 3.36 -26.58
C ARG A 22 32.59 3.03 -25.82
N ALA A 23 32.58 3.20 -24.49
CA ALA A 23 31.39 3.02 -23.67
C ALA A 23 30.27 3.96 -24.13
N LEU A 24 30.57 5.25 -24.27
CA LEU A 24 29.64 6.25 -24.80
C LEU A 24 29.10 5.87 -26.19
N ALA A 25 29.98 5.49 -27.13
CA ALA A 25 29.58 5.19 -28.49
C ALA A 25 28.66 3.96 -28.59
N ILE A 26 28.91 2.91 -27.79
CA ILE A 26 28.07 1.71 -27.80
C ILE A 26 26.70 2.01 -27.18
N SER A 27 26.67 2.64 -26.00
CA SER A 27 25.42 3.02 -25.32
C SER A 27 24.53 3.94 -26.16
N GLU A 28 25.14 4.93 -26.81
CA GLU A 28 24.48 5.86 -27.73
C GLU A 28 23.82 5.12 -28.91
N ARG A 29 24.52 4.17 -29.54
CA ARG A 29 23.96 3.41 -30.67
C ARG A 29 22.84 2.48 -30.24
N LEU A 30 23.01 1.78 -29.11
CA LEU A 30 21.97 0.88 -28.60
C LEU A 30 20.68 1.64 -28.26
N THR A 31 20.78 2.79 -27.58
CA THR A 31 19.60 3.63 -27.34
C THR A 31 19.04 4.27 -28.59
N ALA A 32 19.87 4.60 -29.58
CA ALA A 32 19.39 5.06 -30.88
C ALA A 32 18.56 3.98 -31.59
N VAL A 33 18.95 2.70 -31.51
CA VAL A 33 18.11 1.58 -31.98
C VAL A 33 16.78 1.57 -31.24
N THR A 34 16.76 1.67 -29.90
CA THR A 34 15.49 1.71 -29.16
C THR A 34 14.59 2.86 -29.59
N SER A 35 15.14 4.07 -29.75
CA SER A 35 14.36 5.26 -30.14
C SER A 35 13.86 5.19 -31.58
N LEU A 36 14.66 4.58 -32.47
CA LEU A 36 14.27 4.31 -33.85
C LEU A 36 13.09 3.33 -33.86
N THR A 37 13.21 2.19 -33.19
CA THR A 37 12.14 1.18 -33.09
C THR A 37 10.88 1.77 -32.48
N SER A 38 10.99 2.47 -31.35
CA SER A 38 9.86 3.14 -30.67
C SER A 38 9.15 4.15 -31.58
N SER A 39 9.90 4.95 -32.35
CA SER A 39 9.31 5.94 -33.26
C SER A 39 8.71 5.31 -34.53
N LEU A 40 9.29 4.22 -35.03
CA LEU A 40 8.73 3.46 -36.15
C LEU A 40 7.43 2.77 -35.75
N GLU A 41 7.40 2.09 -34.60
CA GLU A 41 6.19 1.48 -34.03
C GLU A 41 5.06 2.51 -33.87
N TYR A 42 5.40 3.72 -33.42
CA TYR A 42 4.44 4.80 -33.32
C TYR A 42 3.84 5.19 -34.68
N ILE A 43 4.69 5.40 -35.69
CA ILE A 43 4.23 5.82 -37.02
C ILE A 43 3.44 4.70 -37.72
N THR A 44 3.76 3.43 -37.49
CA THR A 44 3.05 2.29 -38.11
C THR A 44 1.73 1.97 -37.39
N HIS A 45 1.62 2.19 -36.08
CA HIS A 45 0.41 1.89 -35.30
C HIS A 45 -0.58 3.07 -35.19
N GLN A 46 -0.95 3.67 -36.33
CA GLN A 46 -1.90 4.80 -36.39
C GLN A 46 -3.25 4.54 -35.70
N ARG A 47 -3.70 3.27 -35.65
CA ARG A 47 -4.95 2.86 -34.99
C ARG A 47 -4.98 3.23 -33.50
N GLN A 48 -3.83 3.25 -32.83
CA GLN A 48 -3.75 3.59 -31.41
C GLN A 48 -3.81 5.10 -31.16
N ILE A 49 -3.50 5.91 -32.16
CA ILE A 49 -3.29 7.37 -32.03
C ILE A 49 -4.52 8.16 -32.51
N ARG A 50 -5.28 7.61 -33.47
CA ARG A 50 -6.51 8.22 -33.99
C ARG A 50 -7.57 8.36 -32.89
N LYS A 51 -8.58 9.20 -33.16
CA LYS A 51 -9.71 9.42 -32.25
C LYS A 51 -10.34 8.08 -31.81
N GLY A 52 -10.53 7.90 -30.50
CA GLY A 52 -11.02 6.66 -29.89
C GLY A 52 -9.97 5.54 -29.71
N GLY A 53 -8.71 5.75 -30.11
CA GLY A 53 -7.60 4.85 -29.82
C GLY A 53 -7.05 5.00 -28.39
N LEU A 54 -6.20 4.06 -27.95
CA LEU A 54 -5.66 4.05 -26.59
C LEU A 54 -4.78 5.27 -26.25
N ASN A 55 -4.21 5.93 -27.26
CA ASN A 55 -3.35 7.11 -27.17
C ASN A 55 -4.02 8.37 -27.77
N ASP A 56 -5.35 8.43 -27.78
CA ASP A 56 -6.11 9.61 -28.17
C ASP A 56 -5.88 10.76 -27.18
N TRP A 57 -5.24 11.84 -27.65
CA TRP A 57 -4.92 13.01 -26.83
C TRP A 57 -6.17 13.72 -26.30
N THR A 58 -7.30 13.66 -27.01
CA THR A 58 -8.54 14.31 -26.58
C THR A 58 -9.06 13.73 -25.26
N ILE A 59 -8.76 12.46 -25.00
CA ILE A 59 -9.08 11.75 -23.75
C ILE A 59 -7.90 11.85 -22.77
N ALA A 60 -6.67 11.55 -23.23
CA ALA A 60 -5.50 11.48 -22.37
C ALA A 60 -5.17 12.81 -21.66
N ARG A 61 -5.48 13.96 -22.28
CA ARG A 61 -5.29 15.28 -21.66
C ARG A 61 -6.07 15.46 -20.35
N GLY A 62 -7.18 14.73 -20.16
CA GLY A 62 -7.97 14.75 -18.94
C GLY A 62 -7.20 14.31 -17.70
N MET A 63 -6.22 13.41 -17.85
CA MET A 63 -5.34 12.98 -16.76
C MET A 63 -4.42 14.10 -16.26
N HIS A 64 -4.26 15.16 -17.07
CA HIS A 64 -3.45 16.33 -16.74
C HIS A 64 -4.30 17.57 -16.45
N ALA A 65 -5.59 17.38 -16.10
CA ALA A 65 -6.49 18.48 -15.78
C ALA A 65 -5.98 19.36 -14.63
N SER A 66 -5.29 18.78 -13.64
CA SER A 66 -4.68 19.46 -12.50
C SER A 66 -3.35 20.16 -12.81
N SER A 67 -2.78 19.96 -14.01
CA SER A 67 -1.52 20.60 -14.41
C SER A 67 -1.69 22.11 -14.60
N THR A 68 -0.59 22.85 -14.39
CA THR A 68 -0.59 24.32 -14.55
C THR A 68 -0.91 24.73 -15.99
N ARG A 69 -1.38 25.98 -16.18
CA ARG A 69 -1.70 26.51 -17.53
C ARG A 69 -0.53 26.41 -18.52
N PRO A 70 0.72 26.79 -18.17
CA PRO A 70 1.86 26.63 -19.08
C PRO A 70 2.13 25.17 -19.46
N THR A 71 2.09 24.26 -18.47
CA THR A 71 2.30 22.82 -18.71
C THR A 71 1.23 22.27 -19.66
N ARG A 72 -0.04 22.58 -19.43
CA ARG A 72 -1.14 22.12 -20.32
C ARG A 72 -0.97 22.64 -21.74
N ARG A 73 -0.56 23.89 -21.94
CA ARG A 73 -0.28 24.44 -23.28
C ARG A 73 0.82 23.67 -24.01
N ILE A 74 1.91 23.34 -23.32
CA ILE A 74 3.01 22.54 -23.89
C ILE A 74 2.51 21.15 -24.25
N LEU A 75 1.81 20.49 -23.32
CA LEU A 75 1.25 19.15 -23.55
C LEU A 75 0.25 19.13 -24.72
N ASP A 76 -0.60 20.15 -24.85
CA ASP A 76 -1.53 20.28 -25.97
C ASP A 76 -0.80 20.54 -27.30
N ALA A 77 0.26 21.34 -27.30
CA ALA A 77 1.07 21.58 -28.49
C ALA A 77 1.80 20.30 -28.95
N VAL A 78 2.38 19.55 -28.01
CA VAL A 78 3.00 18.25 -28.30
C VAL A 78 1.95 17.23 -28.71
N GLY A 79 0.81 17.20 -28.02
CA GLY A 79 -0.35 16.33 -28.26
C GLY A 79 -1.10 16.62 -29.56
N ASN A 80 -0.76 17.69 -30.28
CA ASN A 80 -1.23 17.88 -31.64
C ASN A 80 -0.69 16.76 -32.56
N PRO A 81 -1.56 16.08 -33.35
CA PRO A 81 -1.13 14.98 -34.23
C PRO A 81 -0.02 15.36 -35.22
N GLY A 82 -0.06 16.57 -35.76
CA GLY A 82 0.97 17.08 -36.69
C GLY A 82 2.32 17.26 -35.99
N THR A 83 2.32 17.91 -34.83
CA THR A 83 3.54 18.08 -34.00
C THR A 83 4.12 16.74 -33.58
N THR A 84 3.29 15.83 -33.06
CA THR A 84 3.76 14.51 -32.65
C THR A 84 4.35 13.74 -33.82
N ARG A 85 3.70 13.74 -34.99
CA ARG A 85 4.23 13.09 -36.19
C ARG A 85 5.57 13.68 -36.62
N ALA A 86 5.68 15.01 -36.64
CA ALA A 86 6.93 15.70 -36.95
C ALA A 86 8.05 15.34 -35.96
N LEU A 87 7.74 15.28 -34.66
CA LEU A 87 8.69 14.85 -33.63
C LEU A 87 9.17 13.41 -33.86
N HIS A 88 8.28 12.47 -34.18
CA HIS A 88 8.68 11.10 -34.48
C HIS A 88 9.52 10.97 -35.76
N VAL A 89 9.20 11.72 -36.81
CA VAL A 89 10.02 11.75 -38.04
C VAL A 89 11.42 12.30 -37.74
N ALA A 90 11.51 13.40 -36.97
CA ALA A 90 12.78 13.97 -36.55
C ALA A 90 13.57 13.00 -35.65
N ARG A 91 12.89 12.27 -34.76
CA ARG A 91 13.50 11.21 -33.94
C ARG A 91 14.06 10.07 -34.80
N ILE A 92 13.33 9.61 -35.80
CA ILE A 92 13.80 8.59 -36.75
C ILE A 92 15.08 9.05 -37.45
N ALA A 93 15.09 10.28 -37.98
CA ALA A 93 16.26 10.84 -38.65
C ALA A 93 17.47 10.96 -37.71
N ALA A 94 17.27 11.51 -36.50
CA ALA A 94 18.32 11.64 -35.50
C ALA A 94 18.87 10.28 -35.04
N SER A 95 17.98 9.31 -34.78
CA SER A 95 18.37 7.95 -34.39
C SER A 95 19.13 7.24 -35.51
N ALA A 96 18.67 7.30 -36.76
CA ALA A 96 19.37 6.72 -37.90
C ALA A 96 20.77 7.33 -38.09
N ALA A 97 20.89 8.66 -37.96
CA ALA A 97 22.18 9.34 -38.03
C ALA A 97 23.15 8.88 -36.92
N LEU A 98 22.65 8.64 -35.70
CA LEU A 98 23.46 8.13 -34.59
C LEU A 98 23.96 6.69 -34.78
N LEU A 99 23.34 5.89 -35.65
CA LEU A 99 23.84 4.54 -35.96
C LEU A 99 25.15 4.59 -36.77
N ALA A 100 25.37 5.64 -37.54
CA ALA A 100 26.60 5.82 -38.30
C ALA A 100 27.83 5.94 -37.37
N PRO A 101 29.00 5.44 -37.80
CA PRO A 101 30.23 5.60 -37.03
C PRO A 101 30.64 7.08 -36.94
N GLY A 102 31.21 7.49 -35.80
CA GLY A 102 31.68 8.86 -35.60
C GLY A 102 31.71 9.31 -34.15
N ASN A 103 32.37 10.45 -33.90
CA ASN A 103 32.55 11.05 -32.57
C ASN A 103 32.27 12.56 -32.53
N ALA A 104 31.60 13.09 -33.56
CA ALA A 104 31.35 14.53 -33.69
C ALA A 104 30.39 15.09 -32.62
N ARG A 105 30.52 16.39 -32.30
CA ARG A 105 29.73 17.06 -31.26
C ARG A 105 28.22 17.13 -31.56
N TRP A 106 27.82 17.12 -32.83
CA TRP A 106 26.40 17.11 -33.21
C TRP A 106 25.66 15.88 -32.66
N ARG A 107 26.37 14.77 -32.44
CA ARG A 107 25.81 13.55 -31.81
C ARG A 107 25.32 13.85 -30.41
N GLY A 108 26.02 14.74 -29.69
CA GLY A 108 25.58 15.22 -28.39
C GLY A 108 24.22 15.90 -28.46
N ALA A 109 24.05 16.85 -29.40
CA ALA A 109 22.77 17.53 -29.63
C ALA A 109 21.66 16.56 -30.05
N ALA A 110 21.96 15.59 -30.93
CA ALA A 110 20.99 14.57 -31.35
C ALA A 110 20.49 13.71 -30.17
N ASN A 111 21.39 13.29 -29.28
CA ASN A 111 21.02 12.54 -28.08
C ASN A 111 20.16 13.38 -27.11
N ILE A 112 20.52 14.65 -26.88
CA ILE A 112 19.70 15.54 -26.04
C ILE A 112 18.31 15.71 -26.65
N PHE A 113 18.22 15.91 -27.97
CA PHE A 113 16.95 15.99 -28.66
C PHE A 113 16.11 14.71 -28.48
N LEU A 114 16.71 13.53 -28.63
CA LEU A 114 16.00 12.25 -28.45
C LEU A 114 15.52 12.06 -27.00
N GLY A 115 16.34 12.40 -26.01
CA GLY A 115 15.95 12.34 -24.59
C GLY A 115 14.81 13.31 -24.25
N LEU A 116 14.94 14.59 -24.63
CA LEU A 116 13.93 15.61 -24.34
C LEU A 116 12.62 15.38 -25.09
N SER A 117 12.69 14.99 -26.37
CA SER A 117 11.49 14.67 -27.15
C SER A 117 10.79 13.42 -26.60
N ASN A 118 11.52 12.45 -26.03
CA ASN A 118 10.92 11.30 -25.38
C ASN A 118 10.12 11.73 -24.13
N ALA A 119 10.74 12.55 -23.27
CA ALA A 119 10.08 13.09 -22.09
C ALA A 119 8.83 13.92 -22.44
N ALA A 120 8.87 14.67 -23.54
CA ALA A 120 7.73 15.45 -24.02
C ALA A 120 6.59 14.57 -24.54
N LEU A 121 6.90 13.46 -25.21
CA LEU A 121 5.92 12.52 -25.77
C LEU A 121 5.35 11.54 -24.73
N TYR A 122 6.07 11.31 -23.63
CA TYR A 122 5.72 10.35 -22.59
C TYR A 122 4.26 10.47 -22.08
N PRO A 123 3.72 11.68 -21.78
CA PRO A 123 2.35 11.83 -21.28
C PRO A 123 1.26 11.38 -22.25
N ARG A 124 1.56 11.28 -23.55
CA ARG A 124 0.60 10.89 -24.59
C ARG A 124 0.48 9.37 -24.75
N HIS A 125 1.54 8.62 -24.46
CA HIS A 125 1.68 7.23 -24.88
C HIS A 125 1.24 6.28 -23.77
N ARG A 126 -0.06 6.26 -23.44
CA ARG A 126 -0.61 5.33 -22.42
C ARG A 126 -0.34 3.86 -22.76
N TYR A 127 -0.40 3.53 -24.05
CA TYR A 127 0.01 2.24 -24.60
C TYR A 127 1.32 2.42 -25.39
N GLY A 128 2.38 1.74 -24.94
CA GLY A 128 3.70 1.81 -25.58
C GLY A 128 4.75 2.66 -24.85
N THR A 129 4.46 3.25 -23.68
CA THR A 129 5.53 3.68 -22.74
C THR A 129 5.78 2.61 -21.70
N ASP A 130 7.05 2.20 -21.58
CA ASP A 130 7.49 1.24 -20.58
C ASP A 130 8.89 1.60 -20.04
N GLY A 131 9.49 0.70 -19.26
CA GLY A 131 10.83 0.89 -18.70
C GLY A 131 11.92 1.11 -19.77
N SER A 132 11.75 0.60 -20.99
CA SER A 132 12.71 0.78 -22.09
C SER A 132 12.78 2.23 -22.58
N ASP A 133 11.65 2.94 -22.61
CA ASP A 133 11.61 4.36 -22.97
C ASP A 133 12.22 5.23 -21.87
N GLN A 134 11.98 4.88 -20.59
CA GLN A 134 12.60 5.57 -19.46
C GLN A 134 14.12 5.41 -19.48
N VAL A 135 14.61 4.17 -19.64
CA VAL A 135 16.05 3.87 -19.74
C VAL A 135 16.68 4.59 -20.92
N SER A 136 16.07 4.50 -22.11
CA SER A 136 16.59 5.16 -23.30
C SER A 136 16.69 6.67 -23.11
N SER A 137 15.68 7.29 -22.49
CA SER A 137 15.64 8.72 -22.23
C SER A 137 16.81 9.21 -21.36
N PHE A 138 17.07 8.55 -20.22
CA PHE A 138 18.15 9.00 -19.34
C PHE A 138 19.54 8.64 -19.89
N VAL A 139 19.70 7.50 -20.55
CA VAL A 139 20.97 7.12 -21.17
C VAL A 139 21.32 8.07 -22.32
N GLN A 140 20.36 8.41 -23.19
CA GLN A 140 20.58 9.40 -24.24
C GLN A 140 20.89 10.78 -23.67
N THR A 141 20.13 11.24 -22.68
CA THR A 141 20.40 12.55 -22.07
C THR A 141 21.81 12.59 -21.46
N ALA A 142 22.22 11.54 -20.74
CA ALA A 142 23.56 11.43 -20.17
C ALA A 142 24.66 11.34 -21.24
N ALA A 143 24.48 10.51 -22.27
CA ALA A 143 25.41 10.40 -23.39
C ALA A 143 25.53 11.73 -24.16
N GLY A 144 24.42 12.43 -24.36
CA GLY A 144 24.35 13.74 -25.00
C GLY A 144 25.15 14.79 -24.24
N LEU A 145 24.91 14.92 -22.94
CA LEU A 145 25.65 15.84 -22.07
C LEU A 145 27.15 15.49 -22.03
N ALA A 146 27.50 14.20 -21.98
CA ALA A 146 28.88 13.75 -21.98
C ALA A 146 29.60 14.10 -23.30
N ARG A 147 28.94 13.94 -24.45
CA ARG A 147 29.48 14.30 -25.77
C ARG A 147 29.64 15.81 -25.95
N LEU A 148 28.78 16.61 -25.33
CA LEU A 148 28.85 18.08 -25.39
C LEU A 148 29.92 18.65 -24.45
N SER A 149 30.25 17.93 -23.38
CA SER A 149 31.28 18.34 -22.42
C SER A 149 32.69 18.01 -22.94
N THR A 150 33.61 18.96 -22.73
CA THR A 150 35.05 18.76 -22.96
C THR A 150 35.79 18.28 -21.70
N GLN A 151 35.13 18.28 -20.54
CA GLN A 151 35.75 17.93 -19.26
C GLN A 151 35.65 16.42 -18.99
N PRO A 152 36.76 15.69 -18.85
CA PRO A 152 36.76 14.25 -18.53
C PRO A 152 35.98 13.90 -17.27
N ALA A 153 36.08 14.73 -16.23
CA ALA A 153 35.37 14.52 -14.96
C ALA A 153 33.84 14.54 -15.13
N VAL A 154 33.31 15.43 -15.98
CA VAL A 154 31.86 15.51 -16.26
C VAL A 154 31.41 14.27 -17.04
N GLN A 155 32.21 13.84 -18.01
CA GLN A 155 31.92 12.62 -18.76
C GLN A 155 31.87 11.40 -17.82
N ASP A 156 32.89 11.24 -16.97
CA ASP A 156 32.96 10.13 -16.02
C ASP A 156 31.81 10.14 -15.01
N ALA A 157 31.41 11.32 -14.53
CA ALA A 157 30.25 11.46 -13.65
C ALA A 157 28.95 10.99 -14.33
N LEU A 158 28.75 11.30 -15.61
CA LEU A 158 27.58 10.87 -16.38
C LEU A 158 27.58 9.37 -16.69
N LEU A 159 28.76 8.77 -16.94
CA LEU A 159 28.89 7.32 -17.07
C LEU A 159 28.61 6.61 -15.74
N TRP A 160 29.13 7.14 -14.63
CA TRP A 160 28.82 6.66 -13.29
C TRP A 160 27.32 6.78 -12.98
N TYR A 161 26.69 7.88 -13.34
CA TYR A 161 25.25 8.07 -13.17
C TYR A 161 24.45 6.94 -13.84
N VAL A 162 24.69 6.65 -15.12
CA VAL A 162 23.99 5.56 -15.83
C VAL A 162 24.32 4.19 -15.24
N ALA A 163 25.59 3.94 -14.88
CA ALA A 163 25.98 2.68 -14.27
C ALA A 163 25.28 2.47 -12.91
N LEU A 164 25.17 3.50 -12.09
CA LEU A 164 24.44 3.47 -10.82
C LEU A 164 22.94 3.24 -11.04
N GLN A 165 22.34 3.88 -12.06
CA GLN A 165 20.95 3.63 -12.46
C GLN A 165 20.74 2.17 -12.90
N ALA A 166 21.68 1.57 -13.63
CA ALA A 166 21.61 0.16 -14.02
C ALA A 166 21.58 -0.74 -12.78
N ASN A 167 22.53 -0.55 -11.86
CA ASN A 167 22.59 -1.31 -10.61
C ASN A 167 21.30 -1.16 -9.80
N LEU A 168 20.79 0.07 -9.65
CA LEU A 168 19.56 0.33 -8.91
C LEU A 168 18.35 -0.33 -9.58
N SER A 169 18.26 -0.26 -10.91
CA SER A 169 17.14 -0.81 -11.68
C SER A 169 17.01 -2.32 -11.50
N TYR A 170 18.13 -3.06 -11.59
CA TYR A 170 18.12 -4.50 -11.34
C TYR A 170 17.91 -4.82 -9.85
N LEU A 171 18.67 -4.16 -8.96
CA LEU A 171 18.64 -4.43 -7.53
C LEU A 171 17.25 -4.20 -6.93
N VAL A 172 16.67 -3.01 -7.11
CA VAL A 172 15.36 -2.68 -6.54
C VAL A 172 14.27 -3.56 -7.12
N SER A 173 14.32 -3.86 -8.42
CA SER A 173 13.40 -4.81 -9.06
C SER A 173 13.42 -6.17 -8.37
N GLY A 174 14.61 -6.74 -8.13
CA GLY A 174 14.76 -8.05 -7.48
C GLY A 174 14.29 -8.04 -6.03
N TRP A 175 14.69 -7.02 -5.26
CA TRP A 175 14.32 -6.93 -3.84
C TRP A 175 12.83 -6.65 -3.62
N VAL A 176 12.18 -5.87 -4.48
CA VAL A 176 10.73 -5.68 -4.43
C VAL A 176 10.00 -6.98 -4.78
N LYS A 177 10.49 -7.73 -5.78
CA LYS A 177 9.93 -9.05 -6.13
C LYS A 177 9.99 -10.04 -4.96
N LEU A 178 11.07 -10.04 -4.17
CA LEU A 178 11.21 -10.90 -2.98
C LEU A 178 10.11 -10.69 -1.93
N LEU A 179 9.44 -9.54 -1.91
CA LEU A 179 8.32 -9.29 -0.99
C LEU A 179 7.09 -10.13 -1.35
N GLY A 180 6.88 -10.45 -2.63
CA GLY A 180 5.74 -11.25 -3.10
C GLY A 180 5.97 -12.75 -2.91
N GLN A 181 4.97 -13.47 -2.37
CA GLN A 181 5.03 -14.93 -2.25
C GLN A 181 5.33 -15.66 -3.56
N PRO A 182 4.75 -15.29 -4.73
CA PRO A 182 5.00 -16.01 -5.98
C PRO A 182 6.47 -16.05 -6.42
N TRP A 183 7.27 -15.03 -6.06
CA TRP A 183 8.70 -15.01 -6.36
C TRP A 183 9.50 -15.86 -5.39
N ARG A 184 9.06 -15.95 -4.13
CA ARG A 184 9.69 -16.77 -3.08
C ARG A 184 9.47 -18.26 -3.33
N ASP A 185 8.25 -18.68 -3.67
CA ASP A 185 7.94 -20.08 -4.00
C ASP A 185 8.28 -20.47 -5.45
N GLY A 186 8.59 -19.49 -6.30
CA GLY A 186 8.98 -19.64 -7.70
C GLY A 186 7.83 -19.87 -8.68
N SER A 187 6.58 -19.69 -8.25
CA SER A 187 5.38 -19.76 -9.12
C SER A 187 5.21 -18.54 -10.04
N ALA A 188 5.93 -17.44 -9.77
CA ALA A 188 5.80 -16.18 -10.51
C ALA A 188 5.99 -16.34 -12.03
N LEU A 189 7.00 -17.10 -12.47
CA LEU A 189 7.27 -17.29 -13.90
C LEU A 189 6.07 -17.93 -14.62
N ASN A 190 5.56 -19.04 -14.08
CA ASN A 190 4.36 -19.69 -14.63
C ASN A 190 3.15 -18.76 -14.61
N GLY A 191 2.97 -18.02 -13.50
CA GLY A 191 1.92 -17.03 -13.32
C GLY A 191 1.97 -15.86 -14.31
N ILE A 192 3.15 -15.46 -14.78
CA ILE A 192 3.31 -14.46 -15.84
C ILE A 192 3.02 -15.09 -17.20
N MET A 193 3.55 -16.29 -17.46
CA MET A 193 3.42 -16.97 -18.75
C MET A 193 1.98 -17.32 -19.12
N ARG A 194 1.07 -17.46 -18.14
CA ARG A 194 -0.37 -17.67 -18.39
C ARG A 194 -1.16 -16.41 -18.79
N THR A 195 -0.55 -15.22 -18.72
CA THR A 195 -1.27 -13.96 -18.96
C THR A 195 -1.47 -13.68 -20.44
N ARG A 196 -2.48 -12.87 -20.79
CA ARG A 196 -2.71 -12.45 -22.18
C ARG A 196 -1.77 -11.34 -22.66
N THR A 197 -1.28 -10.51 -21.76
CA THR A 197 -0.50 -9.32 -22.11
C THR A 197 0.98 -9.61 -22.30
N TYR A 198 1.56 -10.46 -21.44
CA TYR A 198 3.00 -10.75 -21.42
C TYR A 198 3.32 -12.25 -21.39
N GLY A 199 2.30 -13.10 -21.57
CA GLY A 199 2.46 -14.54 -21.53
C GLY A 199 2.83 -15.14 -22.88
N HIS A 200 3.29 -16.39 -22.83
CA HIS A 200 3.62 -17.18 -24.02
C HIS A 200 3.15 -18.62 -23.80
N GLU A 201 2.19 -19.06 -24.60
CA GLU A 201 1.49 -20.35 -24.43
C GLU A 201 2.46 -21.53 -24.38
N GLY A 202 3.45 -21.58 -25.29
CA GLY A 202 4.44 -22.65 -25.29
C GLY A 202 5.33 -22.67 -24.04
N MET A 203 5.64 -21.49 -23.47
CA MET A 203 6.47 -21.39 -22.27
C MET A 203 5.62 -21.72 -21.03
N TRP A 204 4.35 -21.32 -21.02
CA TRP A 204 3.40 -21.73 -19.99
C TRP A 204 3.24 -23.25 -19.95
N ASN A 205 3.02 -23.89 -21.11
CA ASN A 205 2.96 -25.35 -21.21
C ASN A 205 4.26 -26.03 -20.75
N LEU A 206 5.43 -25.48 -21.12
CA LEU A 206 6.72 -26.00 -20.70
C LEU A 206 6.93 -25.88 -19.18
N THR A 207 6.60 -24.74 -18.58
CA THR A 207 6.72 -24.50 -17.14
C THR A 207 5.72 -25.33 -16.33
N ASN A 208 4.53 -25.61 -16.87
CA ASN A 208 3.58 -26.57 -16.28
C ASN A 208 4.14 -28.01 -16.33
N ARG A 209 4.74 -28.41 -17.44
CA ARG A 209 5.30 -29.76 -17.61
C ARG A 209 6.54 -29.99 -16.74
N TYR A 210 7.36 -28.95 -16.53
CA TYR A 210 8.61 -29.02 -15.78
C TYR A 210 8.65 -27.97 -14.65
N PRO A 211 7.86 -28.14 -13.59
CA PRO A 211 7.69 -27.13 -12.54
C PRO A 211 8.96 -26.90 -11.71
N VAL A 212 9.76 -27.95 -11.48
CA VAL A 212 11.02 -27.83 -10.71
C VAL A 212 12.07 -27.00 -11.46
N PRO A 213 12.40 -27.30 -12.74
CA PRO A 213 13.26 -26.41 -13.54
C PRO A 213 12.71 -24.99 -13.66
N ALA A 214 11.39 -24.81 -13.82
CA ALA A 214 10.77 -23.49 -13.89
C ALA A 214 10.99 -22.67 -12.61
N ARG A 215 10.89 -23.30 -11.44
CA ARG A 215 11.20 -22.69 -10.14
C ARG A 215 12.65 -22.23 -10.07
N TYR A 216 13.60 -23.08 -10.44
CA TYR A 216 15.03 -22.69 -10.45
C TYR A 216 15.32 -21.57 -11.45
N LEU A 217 14.66 -21.55 -12.61
CA LEU A 217 14.77 -20.46 -13.56
C LEU A 217 14.23 -19.14 -12.97
N ALA A 218 13.06 -19.18 -12.32
CA ALA A 218 12.49 -18.02 -11.64
C ALA A 218 13.41 -17.49 -10.53
N HIS A 219 13.96 -18.37 -9.69
CA HIS A 219 14.92 -17.99 -8.65
C HIS A 219 16.26 -17.51 -9.22
N GLY A 220 16.69 -18.05 -10.37
CA GLY A 220 17.89 -17.59 -11.07
C GLY A 220 17.77 -16.15 -11.58
N VAL A 221 16.62 -15.82 -12.19
CA VAL A 221 16.29 -14.43 -12.58
C VAL A 221 16.27 -13.52 -11.36
N LEU A 222 15.63 -13.97 -10.27
CA LEU A 222 15.56 -13.20 -9.03
C LEU A 222 16.95 -12.97 -8.42
N ALA A 223 17.79 -13.99 -8.39
CA ALA A 223 19.16 -13.89 -7.92
C ALA A 223 20.00 -12.94 -8.78
N LEU A 224 19.87 -13.01 -10.12
CA LEU A 224 20.53 -12.09 -11.03
C LEU A 224 20.15 -10.63 -10.74
N GLU A 225 18.86 -10.35 -10.57
CA GLU A 225 18.38 -8.99 -10.27
C GLU A 225 18.89 -8.52 -8.90
N CYS A 226 18.72 -9.33 -7.84
CA CYS A 226 19.16 -9.00 -6.48
C CYS A 226 20.68 -8.85 -6.32
N LEU A 227 21.46 -9.55 -7.16
CA LEU A 227 22.91 -9.61 -7.06
C LEU A 227 23.62 -8.91 -8.22
N PHE A 228 22.93 -8.14 -9.06
CA PHE A 228 23.58 -7.44 -10.17
C PHE A 228 24.83 -6.62 -9.75
N PRO A 229 24.86 -5.93 -8.59
CA PRO A 229 26.06 -5.21 -8.12
C PRO A 229 27.29 -6.10 -7.87
N VAL A 230 27.15 -7.43 -7.79
CA VAL A 230 28.30 -8.33 -7.69
C VAL A 230 29.22 -8.25 -8.91
N ALA A 231 28.73 -7.69 -10.03
CA ALA A 231 29.53 -7.35 -11.20
C ALA A 231 30.76 -6.49 -10.86
N TYR A 232 30.76 -5.72 -9.77
CA TYR A 232 31.87 -4.87 -9.34
C TYR A 232 32.87 -5.59 -8.41
N LEU A 233 32.54 -6.77 -7.89
CA LEU A 233 33.39 -7.46 -6.92
C LEU A 233 34.75 -7.84 -7.51
N LYS A 234 35.77 -7.77 -6.65
CA LYS A 234 37.17 -8.11 -6.98
C LYS A 234 37.66 -7.42 -8.26
N GLY A 235 37.27 -6.16 -8.46
CA GLY A 235 37.69 -5.38 -9.62
C GLY A 235 37.06 -5.86 -10.94
N GLY A 236 35.75 -6.16 -10.91
CA GLY A 236 35.03 -6.56 -12.11
C GLY A 236 35.18 -8.03 -12.49
N MET A 237 35.63 -8.90 -11.57
CA MET A 237 35.88 -10.32 -11.87
C MET A 237 34.60 -11.05 -12.36
N LEU A 238 33.43 -10.63 -11.88
CA LEU A 238 32.13 -11.19 -12.25
C LEU A 238 31.38 -10.34 -13.29
N ALA A 239 31.99 -9.29 -13.84
CA ALA A 239 31.30 -8.38 -14.76
C ALA A 239 30.78 -9.11 -16.01
N ARG A 240 31.63 -9.94 -16.65
CA ARG A 240 31.26 -10.73 -17.84
C ARG A 240 30.03 -11.63 -17.63
N PRO A 241 30.03 -12.58 -16.68
CA PRO A 241 28.92 -13.51 -16.54
C PRO A 241 27.63 -12.83 -16.09
N VAL A 242 27.73 -11.79 -15.24
CA VAL A 242 26.54 -11.04 -14.78
C VAL A 242 25.91 -10.27 -15.95
N MET A 243 26.70 -9.51 -16.71
CA MET A 243 26.18 -8.76 -17.87
C MET A 243 25.66 -9.69 -18.96
N ALA A 244 26.37 -10.80 -19.25
CA ALA A 244 25.89 -11.80 -20.21
C ALA A 244 24.55 -12.44 -19.78
N SER A 245 24.38 -12.71 -18.48
CA SER A 245 23.11 -13.24 -17.95
C SER A 245 21.99 -12.21 -18.06
N ALA A 246 22.26 -10.94 -17.76
CA ALA A 246 21.30 -9.85 -17.93
C ALA A 246 20.90 -9.63 -19.40
N ALA A 247 21.86 -9.74 -20.32
CA ALA A 247 21.60 -9.69 -21.75
C ALA A 247 20.72 -10.86 -22.21
N ALA A 248 21.05 -12.08 -21.80
CA ALA A 248 20.26 -13.27 -22.10
C ALA A 248 18.83 -13.15 -21.54
N PHE A 249 18.68 -12.62 -20.33
CA PHE A 249 17.38 -12.33 -19.73
C PHE A 249 16.55 -11.35 -20.57
N HIS A 250 17.13 -10.23 -21.01
CA HIS A 250 16.40 -9.27 -21.83
C HIS A 250 16.06 -9.78 -23.22
N VAL A 251 16.93 -10.59 -23.84
CA VAL A 251 16.63 -11.30 -25.09
C VAL A 251 15.46 -12.27 -24.89
N ALA A 252 15.47 -13.05 -23.80
CA ALA A 252 14.38 -13.96 -23.47
C ALA A 252 13.05 -13.20 -23.26
N ASN A 253 13.06 -12.07 -22.53
CA ASN A 253 11.88 -11.22 -22.36
C ASN A 253 11.40 -10.63 -23.69
N GLY A 254 12.32 -10.22 -24.56
CA GLY A 254 11.99 -9.72 -25.89
C GLY A 254 11.23 -10.76 -26.73
N TYR A 255 11.67 -12.02 -26.69
CA TYR A 255 11.02 -13.11 -27.42
C TYR A 255 9.72 -13.59 -26.75
N PHE A 256 9.76 -13.97 -25.47
CA PHE A 256 8.62 -14.60 -24.79
C PHE A 256 7.56 -13.60 -24.32
N MET A 257 7.93 -12.37 -23.99
CA MET A 257 7.00 -11.38 -23.41
C MET A 257 6.65 -10.26 -24.39
N GLY A 258 7.18 -10.29 -25.62
CA GLY A 258 7.00 -9.22 -26.60
C GLY A 258 7.68 -7.90 -26.23
N LEU A 259 8.65 -7.92 -25.31
CA LEU A 259 9.35 -6.74 -24.80
C LEU A 259 10.59 -6.39 -25.63
N GLY A 260 10.47 -6.34 -26.96
CA GLY A 260 11.63 -6.24 -27.87
C GLY A 260 12.55 -5.04 -27.61
N ARG A 261 11.98 -3.87 -27.27
CA ARG A 261 12.74 -2.65 -26.96
C ARG A 261 13.59 -2.76 -25.69
N PHE A 262 13.27 -3.67 -24.76
CA PHE A 262 14.05 -3.88 -23.54
C PHE A 262 15.46 -4.35 -23.85
N ILE A 263 15.63 -5.16 -24.92
CA ILE A 263 16.93 -5.68 -25.34
C ILE A 263 17.91 -4.52 -25.53
N THR A 264 17.60 -3.58 -26.42
CA THR A 264 18.56 -2.50 -26.72
C THR A 264 18.58 -1.41 -25.65
N ALA A 265 17.47 -1.18 -24.94
CA ALA A 265 17.42 -0.16 -23.90
C ALA A 265 18.29 -0.52 -22.68
N PHE A 266 18.12 -1.72 -22.12
CA PHE A 266 18.85 -2.10 -20.91
C PHE A 266 20.31 -2.41 -21.20
N GLU A 267 20.60 -3.06 -22.33
CA GLU A 267 21.98 -3.32 -22.76
C GLU A 267 22.75 -2.04 -23.06
N ALA A 268 22.07 -0.93 -23.39
CA ALA A 268 22.73 0.37 -23.52
C ALA A 268 23.38 0.86 -22.22
N MET A 269 22.99 0.37 -21.05
CA MET A 269 23.65 0.73 -19.79
C MET A 269 24.93 -0.07 -19.53
N HIS A 270 25.04 -1.28 -20.08
CA HIS A 270 26.12 -2.22 -19.76
C HIS A 270 27.52 -1.73 -20.15
N PRO A 271 27.75 -1.02 -21.27
CA PRO A 271 29.07 -0.45 -21.55
C PRO A 271 29.57 0.52 -20.47
N MET A 272 28.64 1.24 -19.81
CA MET A 272 28.98 2.15 -18.71
C MET A 272 29.19 1.38 -17.40
N VAL A 273 28.46 0.28 -17.17
CA VAL A 273 28.76 -0.68 -16.09
C VAL A 273 30.15 -1.31 -16.28
N ALA A 274 30.48 -1.75 -17.48
CA ALA A 274 31.79 -2.30 -17.85
C ALA A 274 32.93 -1.29 -17.63
N TYR A 275 32.73 -0.04 -18.06
CA TYR A 275 33.67 1.06 -17.82
C TYR A 275 33.92 1.31 -16.33
N THR A 276 32.86 1.32 -15.52
CA THR A 276 32.93 1.67 -14.09
C THR A 276 33.34 0.50 -13.18
N SER A 277 33.07 -0.74 -13.58
CA SER A 277 33.47 -1.95 -12.84
C SER A 277 34.92 -2.37 -13.11
N THR A 278 35.51 -1.92 -14.22
CA THR A 278 36.92 -2.15 -14.53
C THR A 278 37.82 -1.46 -13.47
N PRO A 279 38.88 -2.12 -12.96
CA PRO A 279 39.78 -1.53 -11.97
C PRO A 279 40.45 -0.26 -12.50
N ARG A 280 40.58 0.77 -11.66
CA ARG A 280 41.22 2.04 -12.04
C ARG A 280 42.68 1.88 -12.49
N SER A 281 43.36 0.83 -12.04
CA SER A 281 44.72 0.48 -12.49
C SER A 281 44.78 -0.03 -13.93
N HIS A 282 43.65 -0.39 -14.54
CA HIS A 282 43.62 -0.94 -15.90
C HIS A 282 43.78 0.18 -16.94
N PRO A 283 44.66 0.04 -17.95
CA PRO A 283 44.95 1.09 -18.93
C PRO A 283 43.73 1.62 -19.69
N ALA A 284 42.76 0.75 -19.99
CA ALA A 284 41.53 1.12 -20.70
C ALA A 284 40.68 2.21 -20.00
N VAL A 285 40.82 2.38 -18.69
CA VAL A 285 40.07 3.35 -17.88
C VAL A 285 41.00 4.32 -17.14
N ALA A 286 42.24 4.47 -17.61
CA ALA A 286 43.22 5.37 -17.02
C ALA A 286 42.65 6.81 -16.93
N GLY A 287 42.85 7.44 -15.78
CA GLY A 287 42.36 8.79 -15.52
C GLY A 287 40.85 8.91 -15.26
N ARG A 288 40.13 7.80 -15.02
CA ARG A 288 38.71 7.84 -14.61
C ARG A 288 38.53 8.55 -13.27
N ASP A 289 37.56 9.46 -13.23
CA ASP A 289 37.11 10.12 -12.01
C ASP A 289 35.98 9.35 -11.31
N ASP A 290 36.22 8.92 -10.07
CA ASP A 290 35.29 8.13 -9.25
C ASP A 290 34.57 8.96 -8.17
N ARG A 291 34.66 10.30 -8.19
CA ARG A 291 34.00 11.16 -7.20
C ARG A 291 32.48 11.00 -7.19
N MET A 292 31.86 10.72 -8.33
CA MET A 292 30.41 10.52 -8.43
C MET A 292 29.92 9.34 -7.57
N LEU A 293 30.69 8.25 -7.49
CA LEU A 293 30.35 7.10 -6.63
C LEU A 293 30.34 7.51 -5.16
N LYS A 294 31.37 8.24 -4.71
CA LYS A 294 31.47 8.75 -3.33
C LYS A 294 30.34 9.73 -3.03
N ALA A 295 30.09 10.69 -3.92
CA ALA A 295 29.00 11.65 -3.77
C ALA A 295 27.64 10.96 -3.66
N THR A 296 27.38 9.95 -4.51
CA THR A 296 26.15 9.16 -4.45
C THR A 296 26.02 8.42 -3.13
N ALA A 297 27.09 7.78 -2.65
CA ALA A 297 27.09 7.09 -1.35
C ALA A 297 26.83 8.06 -0.19
N SER A 298 27.44 9.24 -0.20
CA SER A 298 27.19 10.29 0.80
C SER A 298 25.74 10.79 0.76
N MET A 299 25.18 11.03 -0.42
CA MET A 299 23.79 11.44 -0.57
C MET A 299 22.81 10.35 -0.11
N ALA A 300 23.12 9.08 -0.38
CA ALA A 300 22.34 7.94 0.12
C ALA A 300 22.37 7.87 1.65
N ALA A 301 23.56 8.04 2.27
CA ALA A 301 23.69 8.08 3.72
C ALA A 301 22.89 9.24 4.35
N ILE A 302 22.95 10.43 3.76
CA ILE A 302 22.12 11.58 4.18
C ILE A 302 20.63 11.23 4.06
N GLY A 303 20.22 10.65 2.93
CA GLY A 303 18.83 10.23 2.69
C GLY A 303 18.32 9.24 3.75
N VAL A 304 19.13 8.24 4.11
CA VAL A 304 18.81 7.27 5.17
C VAL A 304 18.69 7.96 6.53
N THR A 305 19.61 8.87 6.87
CA THR A 305 19.55 9.63 8.12
C THR A 305 18.30 10.50 8.20
N VAL A 306 17.95 11.21 7.12
CA VAL A 306 16.73 12.02 7.05
C VAL A 306 15.49 11.13 7.17
N ALA A 307 15.44 9.98 6.47
CA ALA A 307 14.33 9.04 6.57
C ALA A 307 14.16 8.50 8.00
N GLY A 308 15.27 8.15 8.68
CA GLY A 308 15.27 7.72 10.07
C GLY A 308 14.78 8.80 11.03
N PHE A 309 15.25 10.04 10.85
CA PHE A 309 14.78 11.18 11.64
C PHE A 309 13.27 11.44 11.43
N LEU A 310 12.79 11.43 10.19
CA LEU A 310 11.36 11.59 9.89
C LEU A 310 10.52 10.44 10.48
N ALA A 311 11.03 9.20 10.46
CA ALA A 311 10.37 8.06 11.09
C ALA A 311 10.29 8.23 12.61
N ALA A 312 11.35 8.72 13.26
CA ALA A 312 11.35 9.02 14.69
C ALA A 312 10.38 10.15 15.06
N MET A 313 10.35 11.24 14.28
CA MET A 313 9.39 12.33 14.47
C MET A 313 7.93 11.86 14.34
N ARG A 314 7.65 11.01 13.35
CA ARG A 314 6.31 10.43 13.17
C ARG A 314 5.94 9.51 14.32
N ARG A 315 6.87 8.66 14.75
CA ARG A 315 6.72 7.82 15.94
C ARG A 315 6.31 8.66 17.15
N MET A 316 7.03 9.74 17.43
CA MET A 316 6.72 10.62 18.56
C MET A 316 5.30 11.18 18.46
N ARG A 317 4.88 11.67 17.29
CA ARG A 317 3.51 12.18 17.06
C ARG A 317 2.44 11.10 17.16
N ALA A 318 2.71 9.90 16.64
CA ALA A 318 1.78 8.78 16.67
C ALA A 318 1.54 8.26 18.09
N THR A 319 2.54 8.40 18.97
CA THR A 319 2.48 7.94 20.37
C THR A 319 2.25 9.07 21.36
N ASP A 320 2.05 10.29 20.88
CA ASP A 320 1.75 11.44 21.71
C ASP A 320 0.34 11.25 22.30
N PRO A 321 0.17 11.23 23.63
CA PRO A 321 -1.16 11.16 24.24
C PRO A 321 -2.00 12.37 23.83
N TRP A 322 -3.32 12.25 23.91
CA TRP A 322 -4.19 13.42 23.79
C TRP A 322 -4.05 14.30 25.04
N PRO A 323 -4.22 15.62 24.92
CA PRO A 323 -4.34 16.48 26.09
C PRO A 323 -5.45 15.97 27.02
N HIS A 324 -5.17 15.84 28.31
CA HIS A 324 -6.08 15.24 29.31
C HIS A 324 -6.42 13.75 29.10
N GLY A 325 -5.74 13.07 28.17
CA GLY A 325 -5.87 11.62 28.00
C GLY A 325 -5.45 10.88 29.26
N ARG A 326 -6.20 9.84 29.60
CA ARG A 326 -5.96 8.98 30.77
C ARG A 326 -5.32 7.66 30.33
N VAL A 327 -4.77 6.94 31.30
CA VAL A 327 -4.17 5.62 31.09
C VAL A 327 -4.77 4.64 32.10
N LEU A 328 -5.14 3.46 31.61
CA LEU A 328 -5.56 2.33 32.42
C LEU A 328 -4.63 1.13 32.14
N THR A 329 -4.23 0.44 33.20
CA THR A 329 -3.46 -0.81 33.10
C THR A 329 -4.42 -1.98 33.25
N THR A 330 -4.43 -2.89 32.27
CA THR A 330 -5.33 -4.05 32.25
C THR A 330 -4.75 -5.23 33.03
N ARG A 331 -5.55 -6.27 33.25
CA ARG A 331 -5.13 -7.53 33.91
C ARG A 331 -3.96 -8.22 33.20
N HIS A 332 -3.77 -7.95 31.92
CA HIS A 332 -2.65 -8.44 31.10
C HIS A 332 -1.41 -7.54 31.16
N GLY A 333 -1.47 -6.46 31.94
CA GLY A 333 -0.44 -5.44 32.04
C GLY A 333 -0.38 -4.48 30.85
N ASN A 334 -1.32 -4.57 29.91
CA ASN A 334 -1.39 -3.63 28.78
C ASN A 334 -1.73 -2.23 29.28
N GLU A 335 -1.13 -1.20 28.68
CA GLU A 335 -1.43 0.21 28.96
C GLU A 335 -2.38 0.73 27.87
N LEU A 336 -3.63 1.02 28.23
CA LEU A 336 -4.63 1.62 27.34
C LEU A 336 -4.74 3.10 27.60
N HIS A 337 -4.43 3.89 26.59
CA HIS A 337 -4.69 5.32 26.58
C HIS A 337 -6.10 5.59 26.04
N TYR A 338 -6.86 6.39 26.78
CA TYR A 338 -8.23 6.76 26.42
C TYR A 338 -8.51 8.23 26.72
N ASN A 339 -9.47 8.77 26.00
CA ASN A 339 -10.07 10.08 26.24
C ASN A 339 -11.47 9.86 26.78
N GLU A 340 -11.86 10.70 27.72
CA GLU A 340 -13.20 10.69 28.27
C GLU A 340 -13.81 12.09 28.26
N ARG A 341 -15.10 12.15 27.98
CA ARG A 341 -15.99 13.26 28.33
C ARG A 341 -17.12 12.62 29.11
N ILE A 342 -17.11 12.74 30.43
CA ILE A 342 -18.14 12.16 31.30
C ILE A 342 -19.09 13.27 31.72
N SER A 343 -20.40 13.00 31.62
CA SER A 343 -21.42 13.93 32.09
C SER A 343 -21.45 13.99 33.61
N GLU A 344 -21.72 15.18 34.15
CA GLU A 344 -21.94 15.41 35.58
C GLU A 344 -23.22 14.71 36.08
N ASP A 345 -24.17 14.44 35.18
CA ASP A 345 -25.32 13.60 35.47
C ASP A 345 -24.90 12.12 35.48
N ASP A 346 -24.91 11.51 36.66
CA ASP A 346 -24.56 10.10 36.84
C ASP A 346 -25.60 9.13 36.26
N SER A 347 -26.81 9.60 35.93
CA SER A 347 -27.79 8.81 35.20
C SER A 347 -27.53 8.78 33.69
N SER A 348 -26.78 9.75 33.16
CA SER A 348 -26.45 9.83 31.73
C SER A 348 -25.55 8.66 31.30
N PRO A 349 -25.93 7.95 30.22
CA PRO A 349 -25.19 6.78 29.73
C PRO A 349 -23.79 7.15 29.23
N VAL A 350 -22.89 6.16 29.24
CA VAL A 350 -21.53 6.29 28.70
C VAL A 350 -21.37 5.36 27.50
N LEU A 351 -21.00 5.93 26.35
CA LEU A 351 -20.67 5.20 25.13
C LEU A 351 -19.17 4.95 25.06
N VAL A 352 -18.76 3.69 24.96
CA VAL A 352 -17.35 3.28 24.85
C VAL A 352 -17.07 2.79 23.43
N PHE A 353 -16.18 3.48 22.72
CA PHE A 353 -15.90 3.26 21.30
C PHE A 353 -14.70 2.35 21.06
N GLY A 354 -14.95 1.18 20.47
CA GLY A 354 -13.96 0.19 20.05
C GLY A 354 -13.65 0.26 18.55
N THR A 355 -12.40 0.57 18.20
CA THR A 355 -11.96 0.66 16.80
C THR A 355 -11.82 -0.72 16.14
N GLY A 356 -11.97 -0.74 14.81
CA GLY A 356 -11.59 -1.89 13.99
C GLY A 356 -10.08 -2.17 13.99
N MET A 357 -9.69 -3.20 13.24
CA MET A 357 -8.28 -3.50 12.99
C MET A 357 -7.66 -2.42 12.08
N ILE A 358 -6.42 -1.99 12.35
CA ILE A 358 -5.71 -0.96 11.55
C ILE A 358 -6.43 0.41 11.56
N SER A 359 -7.36 0.60 12.51
CA SER A 359 -8.10 1.85 12.69
C SER A 359 -7.57 2.64 13.88
N THR A 360 -7.84 3.94 13.89
CA THR A 360 -7.46 4.89 14.95
C THR A 360 -8.72 5.46 15.59
N MET A 361 -8.67 5.86 16.86
CA MET A 361 -9.87 6.37 17.53
C MET A 361 -10.41 7.67 16.90
N GLU A 362 -9.56 8.41 16.18
CA GLU A 362 -9.95 9.57 15.38
C GLU A 362 -10.98 9.23 14.28
N HIS A 363 -11.15 7.96 13.91
CA HIS A 363 -12.18 7.54 12.95
C HIS A 363 -13.59 7.89 13.42
N PHE A 364 -13.83 7.95 14.73
CA PHE A 364 -15.13 8.28 15.28
C PHE A 364 -15.41 9.78 15.38
N GLY A 365 -14.48 10.65 14.96
CA GLY A 365 -14.56 12.11 15.20
C GLY A 365 -15.91 12.74 14.83
N TRP A 366 -16.40 12.51 13.60
CA TRP A 366 -17.70 13.03 13.17
C TRP A 366 -18.89 12.50 13.98
N ILE A 367 -18.82 11.23 14.41
CA ILE A 367 -19.84 10.61 15.23
C ILE A 367 -19.82 11.21 16.64
N THR A 368 -18.63 11.30 17.25
CA THR A 368 -18.49 11.86 18.59
C THR A 368 -18.85 13.34 18.63
N ASP A 369 -18.47 14.14 17.63
CA ASP A 369 -18.86 15.54 17.54
C ASP A 369 -20.38 15.69 17.50
N LYS A 370 -21.05 14.84 16.71
CA LYS A 370 -22.52 14.82 16.60
C LYS A 370 -23.19 14.49 17.93
N LEU A 371 -22.67 13.48 18.63
CA LEU A 371 -23.17 13.09 19.95
C LEU A 371 -22.95 14.20 20.98
N VAL A 372 -21.78 14.83 20.96
CA VAL A 372 -21.43 15.94 21.87
C VAL A 372 -22.31 17.16 21.64
N GLU A 373 -22.64 17.47 20.38
CA GLU A 373 -23.47 18.61 20.00
C GLU A 373 -24.95 18.42 20.39
N GLU A 374 -25.46 17.20 20.34
CA GLU A 374 -26.90 16.92 20.49
C GLU A 374 -27.29 16.18 21.78
N SER A 375 -26.34 15.86 22.65
CA SER A 375 -26.61 15.27 23.96
C SER A 375 -25.51 15.49 25.00
N ASP A 376 -25.88 15.23 26.25
CA ASP A 376 -24.98 15.17 27.40
C ASP A 376 -24.53 13.73 27.70
N TYR A 377 -24.46 12.87 26.69
CA TYR A 377 -23.97 11.49 26.88
C TYR A 377 -22.47 11.47 27.16
N GLY A 378 -22.08 10.58 28.06
CA GLY A 378 -20.68 10.29 28.31
C GLY A 378 -20.05 9.58 27.12
N ILE A 379 -18.80 9.91 26.78
CA ILE A 379 -18.08 9.30 25.66
C ILE A 379 -16.69 8.91 26.14
N ILE A 380 -16.31 7.66 25.85
CA ILE A 380 -14.95 7.14 26.00
C ILE A 380 -14.46 6.63 24.65
N THR A 381 -13.36 7.20 24.16
CA THR A 381 -12.64 6.69 22.98
C THR A 381 -11.25 6.25 23.41
N TYR A 382 -10.79 5.09 22.96
CA TYR A 382 -9.49 4.57 23.37
C TYR A 382 -8.68 4.00 22.21
N SER A 383 -7.36 3.98 22.39
CA SER A 383 -6.46 3.25 21.50
C SER A 383 -6.29 1.82 22.02
N ARG A 384 -6.61 0.80 21.19
CA ARG A 384 -6.40 -0.61 21.56
C ARG A 384 -4.91 -0.93 21.76
N ALA A 385 -4.59 -2.02 22.45
CA ALA A 385 -3.22 -2.36 22.81
C ALA A 385 -2.25 -2.43 21.61
N GLY A 386 -1.26 -1.53 21.58
CA GLY A 386 -0.27 -1.42 20.51
C GLY A 386 -0.58 -0.37 19.43
N TYR A 387 -1.78 0.21 19.44
CA TYR A 387 -2.17 1.36 18.62
C TYR A 387 -1.85 2.68 19.30
N GLY A 388 -1.61 3.72 18.50
CA GLY A 388 -1.37 5.09 18.97
C GLY A 388 -0.45 5.16 20.20
N PRO A 389 -0.86 5.86 21.28
CA PRO A 389 -0.12 5.93 22.53
C PRO A 389 -0.16 4.62 23.36
N SER A 390 -1.18 3.77 23.20
CA SER A 390 -1.33 2.51 23.95
C SER A 390 -0.22 1.49 23.69
N LYS A 391 0.09 0.70 24.73
CA LYS A 391 1.19 -0.28 24.70
C LYS A 391 0.67 -1.65 25.10
N ARG A 392 0.92 -2.64 24.25
CA ARG A 392 0.82 -4.04 24.63
C ARG A 392 2.07 -4.43 25.43
N ARG A 393 1.89 -4.88 26.67
CA ARG A 393 2.97 -5.36 27.56
C ARG A 393 2.91 -6.86 27.79
N CYS A 394 1.76 -7.49 27.53
CA CYS A 394 1.60 -8.93 27.63
C CYS A 394 2.71 -9.65 26.82
N ALA A 395 3.44 -10.55 27.48
CA ALA A 395 4.53 -11.31 26.88
C ALA A 395 4.05 -12.56 26.13
N GLY A 396 2.85 -13.06 26.47
CA GLY A 396 2.27 -14.25 25.87
C GLY A 396 1.86 -14.06 24.41
N PRO A 397 1.53 -15.16 23.69
CA PRO A 397 0.89 -15.09 22.38
C PRO A 397 -0.40 -14.28 22.46
N PHE A 398 -0.63 -13.42 21.49
CA PHE A 398 -1.86 -12.62 21.44
C PHE A 398 -3.04 -13.50 21.02
N THR A 399 -4.16 -13.32 21.72
CA THR A 399 -5.46 -13.91 21.37
C THR A 399 -6.49 -12.80 21.24
N LEU A 400 -7.58 -13.04 20.50
CA LEU A 400 -8.66 -12.05 20.41
C LEU A 400 -9.28 -11.76 21.79
N GLN A 401 -9.30 -12.77 22.68
CA GLN A 401 -9.72 -12.63 24.07
C GLN A 401 -8.92 -11.58 24.85
N GLU A 402 -7.63 -11.39 24.56
CA GLU A 402 -6.84 -10.33 25.21
C GLU A 402 -7.44 -8.94 24.94
N SER A 403 -7.98 -8.69 23.74
CA SER A 403 -8.66 -7.42 23.43
C SER A 403 -10.04 -7.31 24.07
N VAL A 404 -10.71 -8.43 24.30
CA VAL A 404 -11.99 -8.49 25.04
C VAL A 404 -11.73 -8.14 26.50
N ASP A 405 -10.79 -8.82 27.15
CA ASP A 405 -10.39 -8.58 28.54
C ASP A 405 -9.92 -7.13 28.74
N ASP A 406 -9.14 -6.59 27.80
CA ASP A 406 -8.70 -5.20 27.79
C ASP A 406 -9.88 -4.20 27.75
N LEU A 407 -10.94 -4.50 26.97
CA LEU A 407 -12.15 -3.67 26.91
C LEU A 407 -13.00 -3.80 28.19
N VAL A 408 -13.13 -5.02 28.73
CA VAL A 408 -13.81 -5.29 30.02
C VAL A 408 -13.15 -4.49 31.14
N ASP A 409 -11.82 -4.56 31.26
CA ASP A 409 -11.06 -3.83 32.27
C ASP A 409 -11.15 -2.31 32.08
N LEU A 410 -11.20 -1.83 30.82
CA LEU A 410 -11.41 -0.42 30.54
C LEU A 410 -12.78 0.06 31.04
N VAL A 411 -13.86 -0.69 30.77
CA VAL A 411 -15.21 -0.32 31.22
C VAL A 411 -15.29 -0.30 32.75
N GLU A 412 -14.80 -1.35 33.42
CA GLU A 412 -14.84 -1.46 34.88
C GLU A 412 -13.98 -0.41 35.59
N GLY A 413 -12.85 0.00 34.99
CA GLY A 413 -11.93 0.96 35.59
C GLY A 413 -12.18 2.43 35.21
N ALA A 414 -12.81 2.71 34.07
CA ALA A 414 -13.05 4.07 33.59
C ALA A 414 -14.48 4.57 33.84
N VAL A 415 -15.47 3.67 33.97
CA VAL A 415 -16.87 4.06 34.17
C VAL A 415 -17.34 3.74 35.58
N ALA A 416 -17.87 4.75 36.29
CA ALA A 416 -18.40 4.57 37.64
C ALA A 416 -19.50 3.49 37.69
N LYS A 417 -19.50 2.67 38.74
CA LYS A 417 -20.46 1.58 38.94
C LYS A 417 -21.89 2.12 38.95
N GLY A 418 -22.80 1.43 38.25
CA GLY A 418 -24.21 1.79 38.15
C GLY A 418 -24.59 2.67 36.95
N ARG A 419 -23.63 3.37 36.32
CA ARG A 419 -23.92 4.20 35.13
C ARG A 419 -24.23 3.33 33.89
N PRO A 420 -25.30 3.54 33.11
CA PRO A 420 -25.57 2.71 31.93
C PRO A 420 -24.42 2.77 30.91
N VAL A 421 -24.00 1.64 30.35
CA VAL A 421 -22.90 1.58 29.36
C VAL A 421 -23.39 1.05 28.02
N TYR A 422 -22.99 1.72 26.94
CA TYR A 422 -23.15 1.23 25.58
C TYR A 422 -21.80 0.98 24.94
N LEU A 423 -21.62 -0.17 24.29
CA LEU A 423 -20.41 -0.47 23.53
C LEU A 423 -20.65 -0.15 22.06
N VAL A 424 -19.82 0.71 21.46
CA VAL A 424 -19.90 1.07 20.04
C VAL A 424 -18.68 0.49 19.33
N GLY A 425 -18.88 -0.49 18.46
CA GLY A 425 -17.78 -1.21 17.82
C GLY A 425 -17.85 -1.16 16.30
N HIS A 426 -16.74 -0.79 15.66
CA HIS A 426 -16.60 -0.87 14.19
C HIS A 426 -15.79 -2.09 13.78
N SER A 427 -16.22 -2.78 12.70
CA SER A 427 -15.47 -3.90 12.14
C SER A 427 -15.12 -4.94 13.23
N LEU A 428 -13.85 -5.33 13.38
CA LEU A 428 -13.39 -6.20 14.46
C LEU A 428 -13.76 -5.69 15.88
N GLY A 429 -13.85 -4.37 16.07
CA GLY A 429 -14.25 -3.76 17.33
C GLY A 429 -15.68 -4.09 17.75
N GLY A 430 -16.58 -4.39 16.79
CA GLY A 430 -17.94 -4.85 17.07
C GLY A 430 -17.97 -6.27 17.63
N GLU A 431 -17.20 -7.20 17.07
CA GLU A 431 -17.08 -8.56 17.61
C GLU A 431 -16.40 -8.57 18.99
N ILE A 432 -15.38 -7.72 19.20
CA ILE A 432 -14.76 -7.54 20.53
C ILE A 432 -15.80 -7.00 21.52
N GLY A 433 -16.56 -5.97 21.14
CA GLY A 433 -17.63 -5.39 21.95
C GLY A 433 -18.73 -6.40 22.29
N ARG A 434 -19.09 -7.26 21.34
CA ARG A 434 -20.07 -8.34 21.55
C ARG A 434 -19.62 -9.31 22.64
N ARG A 435 -18.38 -9.81 22.56
CA ARG A 435 -17.82 -10.72 23.56
C ARG A 435 -17.69 -10.04 24.93
N ALA A 436 -17.23 -8.79 24.95
CA ALA A 436 -17.14 -8.02 26.19
C ALA A 436 -18.52 -7.80 26.84
N ALA A 437 -19.57 -7.58 26.04
CA ALA A 437 -20.93 -7.44 26.57
C ALA A 437 -21.44 -8.72 27.26
N ALA A 438 -21.07 -9.90 26.75
CA ALA A 438 -21.41 -11.16 27.40
C ALA A 438 -20.73 -11.31 28.77
N GLU A 439 -19.49 -10.82 28.93
CA GLU A 439 -18.74 -10.90 30.19
C GLU A 439 -19.14 -9.81 31.20
N LEU A 440 -19.46 -8.61 30.71
CA LEU A 440 -19.89 -7.48 31.52
C LEU A 440 -21.36 -7.61 31.99
N GLY A 441 -22.15 -8.46 31.33
CA GLY A 441 -23.53 -8.78 31.70
C GLY A 441 -24.40 -7.53 31.84
N ASP A 442 -25.11 -7.42 32.97
CA ASP A 442 -26.04 -6.32 33.26
C ASP A 442 -25.39 -4.92 33.30
N ARG A 443 -24.06 -4.85 33.33
CA ARG A 443 -23.33 -3.57 33.18
C ARG A 443 -23.59 -2.91 31.83
N ILE A 444 -23.86 -3.71 30.78
CA ILE A 444 -24.06 -3.22 29.42
C ILE A 444 -25.55 -3.08 29.11
N ARG A 445 -25.95 -1.84 28.81
CA ARG A 445 -27.31 -1.52 28.38
C ARG A 445 -27.52 -1.88 26.91
N GLY A 446 -26.53 -1.67 26.04
CA GLY A 446 -26.62 -2.09 24.64
C GLY A 446 -25.30 -2.13 23.88
N VAL A 447 -25.34 -2.77 22.71
CA VAL A 447 -24.21 -2.87 21.78
C VAL A 447 -24.60 -2.28 20.42
N ILE A 448 -23.76 -1.39 19.91
CA ILE A 448 -23.93 -0.71 18.65
C ILE A 448 -22.85 -1.20 17.68
N TYR A 449 -23.27 -1.89 16.62
CA TYR A 449 -22.43 -2.49 15.60
C TYR A 449 -22.36 -1.58 14.38
N LEU A 450 -21.15 -1.18 14.00
CA LEU A 450 -20.87 -0.36 12.82
C LEU A 450 -20.12 -1.21 11.79
N ASP A 451 -20.84 -1.76 10.81
CA ASP A 451 -20.31 -2.67 9.77
C ASP A 451 -19.34 -3.72 10.37
N SER A 452 -19.82 -4.40 11.41
CA SER A 452 -19.03 -5.25 12.29
C SER A 452 -18.56 -6.52 11.59
N SER A 453 -17.38 -6.99 11.97
CA SER A 453 -16.96 -8.35 11.62
C SER A 453 -17.90 -9.38 12.27
N HIS A 454 -18.06 -10.51 11.59
CA HIS A 454 -18.77 -11.68 12.11
C HIS A 454 -17.79 -12.86 12.20
N PRO A 455 -17.79 -13.66 13.29
CA PRO A 455 -16.80 -14.71 13.48
C PRO A 455 -16.86 -15.82 12.42
N ASP A 456 -17.97 -15.95 11.69
CA ASP A 456 -18.11 -16.90 10.57
C ASP A 456 -17.82 -16.31 9.17
N GLU A 457 -17.37 -15.05 9.09
CA GLU A 457 -17.21 -14.35 7.80
C GLU A 457 -16.17 -15.01 6.88
N LEU A 458 -15.11 -15.61 7.43
CA LEU A 458 -14.09 -16.30 6.63
C LEU A 458 -14.55 -17.65 6.08
N SER A 459 -15.57 -18.24 6.68
CA SER A 459 -16.18 -19.51 6.23
C SER A 459 -17.24 -19.26 5.17
N ARG A 460 -18.09 -18.25 5.38
CA ARG A 460 -19.26 -17.96 4.55
C ARG A 460 -18.99 -17.01 3.40
N SER A 461 -18.20 -15.96 3.62
CA SER A 461 -17.87 -15.00 2.56
C SER A 461 -16.72 -15.49 1.70
N LYS A 462 -17.03 -15.83 0.44
CA LYS A 462 -16.00 -16.12 -0.57
C LYS A 462 -15.05 -14.93 -0.75
N GLN A 463 -15.58 -13.71 -0.71
CA GLN A 463 -14.77 -12.50 -0.86
C GLN A 463 -13.77 -12.34 0.28
N GLN A 464 -14.21 -12.50 1.54
CA GLN A 464 -13.32 -12.38 2.69
C GLN A 464 -12.27 -13.49 2.67
N LYS A 465 -12.68 -14.72 2.38
CA LYS A 465 -11.76 -15.87 2.23
C LYS A 465 -10.69 -15.64 1.16
N GLU A 466 -11.04 -15.11 -0.01
CA GLU A 466 -10.07 -14.82 -1.08
C GLU A 466 -9.19 -13.60 -0.76
N SER A 467 -9.65 -12.70 0.11
CA SER A 467 -8.94 -11.48 0.49
C SER A 467 -8.01 -11.66 1.69
N ALA A 468 -8.24 -12.68 2.52
CA ALA A 468 -7.49 -13.01 3.73
C ALA A 468 -5.96 -13.04 3.51
N GLU A 469 -5.49 -13.86 2.56
CA GLU A 469 -4.06 -13.98 2.25
C GLU A 469 -3.47 -12.65 1.77
N ARG A 470 -4.19 -11.93 0.91
CA ARG A 470 -3.74 -10.62 0.39
C ARG A 470 -3.67 -9.57 1.49
N LEU A 471 -4.59 -9.61 2.45
CA LEU A 471 -4.59 -8.74 3.62
C LEU A 471 -3.31 -9.00 4.42
N LYS A 472 -3.03 -10.25 4.79
CA LYS A 472 -1.83 -10.65 5.52
C LYS A 472 -0.53 -10.20 4.84
N GLU A 473 -0.42 -10.43 3.53
CA GLU A 473 0.71 -9.96 2.72
C GLU A 473 0.83 -8.43 2.75
N GLY A 474 -0.29 -7.72 2.60
CA GLY A 474 -0.36 -6.26 2.68
C GLY A 474 0.11 -5.72 4.03
N LEU A 475 -0.37 -6.30 5.13
CA LEU A 475 0.01 -5.93 6.49
C LEU A 475 1.52 -6.12 6.73
N SER A 476 2.07 -7.26 6.30
CA SER A 476 3.49 -7.57 6.40
C SER A 476 4.34 -6.59 5.58
N MET A 477 3.93 -6.31 4.34
CA MET A 477 4.62 -5.39 3.43
C MET A 477 4.61 -3.95 3.94
N PHE A 478 3.47 -3.44 4.43
CA PHE A 478 3.39 -2.11 5.05
C PHE A 478 4.22 -2.03 6.33
N SER A 479 4.15 -3.04 7.21
CA SER A 479 4.97 -3.09 8.42
C SER A 479 6.47 -3.05 8.11
N GLY A 480 6.93 -3.87 7.15
CA GLY A 480 8.33 -3.92 6.72
C GLY A 480 8.81 -2.62 6.08
N SER A 481 8.04 -2.06 5.14
CA SER A 481 8.39 -0.82 4.44
C SER A 481 8.48 0.39 5.37
N LEU A 482 7.55 0.52 6.32
CA LEU A 482 7.56 1.59 7.31
C LEU A 482 8.73 1.46 8.29
N ARG A 483 9.10 0.24 8.69
CA ARG A 483 10.30 -0.01 9.49
C ARG A 483 11.59 0.37 8.74
N ALA A 484 11.58 0.23 7.42
CA ALA A 484 12.68 0.65 6.55
C ALA A 484 12.71 2.17 6.28
N GLY A 485 11.81 2.97 6.90
CA GLY A 485 11.78 4.42 6.75
C GLY A 485 11.01 4.93 5.51
N LEU A 486 10.39 4.02 4.75
CA LEU A 486 9.62 4.38 3.53
C LEU A 486 8.31 5.11 3.83
N GLY A 487 7.95 5.31 5.09
CA GLY A 487 6.84 6.22 5.45
C GLY A 487 7.04 7.64 4.90
N ALA A 488 8.28 8.05 4.60
CA ALA A 488 8.59 9.34 3.98
C ALA A 488 7.92 9.53 2.61
N THR A 489 7.69 8.43 1.87
CA THR A 489 7.11 8.45 0.53
C THR A 489 5.61 8.16 0.52
N LEU A 490 5.00 7.91 1.68
CA LEU A 490 3.56 7.67 1.77
C LEU A 490 2.77 8.94 1.44
N VAL A 491 1.81 8.78 0.54
CA VAL A 491 0.78 9.78 0.27
C VAL A 491 -0.32 9.61 1.30
N ARG A 492 -0.90 10.73 1.72
CA ARG A 492 -2.03 10.72 2.64
C ARG A 492 -3.24 10.04 1.97
N PRO A 493 -3.81 8.97 2.57
CA PRO A 493 -4.96 8.31 2.00
C PRO A 493 -6.22 9.18 2.12
N ARG A 494 -7.21 8.93 1.26
CA ARG A 494 -8.43 9.74 1.16
C ARG A 494 -9.20 9.83 2.49
N TRP A 495 -9.37 8.72 3.21
CA TRP A 495 -10.10 8.72 4.49
C TRP A 495 -9.51 9.70 5.52
N VAL A 496 -8.19 9.93 5.54
CA VAL A 496 -7.57 10.95 6.41
C VAL A 496 -7.97 12.36 5.99
N HIS A 497 -8.18 12.61 4.69
CA HIS A 497 -8.66 13.88 4.20
C HIS A 497 -10.13 14.14 4.54
N ASP A 498 -10.91 13.08 4.77
CA ASP A 498 -12.34 13.17 5.04
C ASP A 498 -12.63 13.36 6.54
N LEU A 499 -11.70 12.97 7.43
CA LEU A 499 -11.76 13.21 8.89
C LEU A 499 -11.86 14.71 9.27
N PRO A 500 -12.28 15.04 10.50
CA PRO A 500 -12.18 16.40 11.04
C PRO A 500 -10.74 16.95 10.95
N THR A 501 -10.59 18.25 10.70
CA THR A 501 -9.30 18.84 10.27
C THR A 501 -8.21 18.71 11.34
N GLU A 502 -8.61 18.87 12.59
CA GLU A 502 -7.81 18.83 13.81
C GLU A 502 -7.19 17.46 14.08
N VAL A 503 -7.85 16.37 13.67
CA VAL A 503 -7.36 15.00 13.91
C VAL A 503 -6.54 14.41 12.77
N ARG A 504 -6.61 14.99 11.56
CA ARG A 504 -5.95 14.43 10.34
C ARG A 504 -4.45 14.21 10.52
N SER A 505 -3.77 15.14 11.20
CA SER A 505 -2.32 15.08 11.39
C SER A 505 -1.90 13.89 12.27
N ARG A 506 -2.68 13.62 13.32
CA ARG A 506 -2.47 12.54 14.28
C ARG A 506 -2.86 11.19 13.70
N ALA A 507 -4.00 11.11 13.01
CA ALA A 507 -4.41 9.92 12.27
C ALA A 507 -3.37 9.52 11.21
N PHE A 508 -2.85 10.49 10.44
CA PHE A 508 -1.79 10.21 9.45
C PHE A 508 -0.48 9.78 10.10
N ALA A 509 -0.10 10.35 11.25
CA ALA A 509 1.10 9.94 11.96
C ALA A 509 1.02 8.47 12.39
N GLN A 510 -0.13 8.02 12.91
CA GLN A 510 -0.38 6.62 13.23
C GLN A 510 -0.39 5.73 11.98
N TYR A 511 -1.03 6.18 10.90
CA TYR A 511 -1.06 5.45 9.62
C TYR A 511 0.34 5.23 9.04
N ALA A 512 1.19 6.26 9.09
CA ALA A 512 2.56 6.23 8.59
C ALA A 512 3.56 5.58 9.56
N ASP A 513 3.07 4.90 10.59
CA ASP A 513 3.89 4.33 11.64
C ASP A 513 3.74 2.80 11.71
N SER A 514 4.89 2.10 11.72
CA SER A 514 4.91 0.63 11.69
C SER A 514 4.27 -0.09 12.89
N ARG A 515 4.00 0.57 14.03
CA ARG A 515 3.36 -0.07 15.19
C ARG A 515 1.91 -0.41 14.92
N MET A 516 1.18 0.47 14.23
CA MET A 516 -0.22 0.21 13.86
C MET A 516 -0.31 -1.05 12.99
N TRP A 517 0.53 -1.14 11.96
CA TRP A 517 0.56 -2.28 11.04
C TRP A 517 1.04 -3.58 11.69
N ARG A 518 1.97 -3.48 12.65
CA ARG A 518 2.41 -4.65 13.43
C ARG A 518 1.33 -5.12 14.40
N ALA A 519 0.59 -4.21 15.00
CA ALA A 519 -0.57 -4.54 15.84
C ALA A 519 -1.66 -5.21 15.01
N GLY A 520 -1.98 -4.65 13.84
CA GLY A 520 -2.94 -5.26 12.92
C GLY A 520 -2.49 -6.62 12.39
N LEU A 521 -1.20 -6.83 12.05
CA LEU A 521 -0.73 -8.16 11.64
C LEU A 521 -0.91 -9.21 12.75
N ARG A 522 -0.57 -8.85 13.99
CA ARG A 522 -0.75 -9.70 15.17
C ARG A 522 -2.24 -10.02 15.41
N GLU A 523 -3.10 -9.02 15.25
CA GLU A 523 -4.55 -9.17 15.39
C GLU A 523 -5.14 -10.02 14.29
N TRP A 524 -4.68 -9.84 13.05
CA TRP A 524 -5.10 -10.65 11.92
C TRP A 524 -4.75 -12.11 12.14
N ASP A 525 -3.52 -12.43 12.56
CA ASP A 525 -3.09 -13.80 12.83
C ASP A 525 -4.00 -14.48 13.89
N ALA A 526 -4.39 -13.75 14.94
CA ALA A 526 -5.29 -14.27 15.97
C ALA A 526 -6.75 -14.35 15.50
N THR A 527 -7.23 -13.35 14.76
CA THR A 527 -8.60 -13.28 14.24
C THR A 527 -8.84 -14.37 13.20
N GLU A 528 -7.92 -14.54 12.25
CA GLU A 528 -7.96 -15.60 11.23
C GLU A 528 -8.04 -16.99 11.88
N ALA A 529 -7.20 -17.24 12.89
CA ALA A 529 -7.21 -18.51 13.62
C ALA A 529 -8.48 -18.71 14.46
N ASP A 530 -9.02 -17.66 15.07
CA ASP A 530 -10.24 -17.70 15.88
C ASP A 530 -11.48 -17.93 15.01
N PHE A 531 -11.61 -17.18 13.92
CA PHE A 531 -12.76 -17.25 13.01
C PHE A 531 -12.81 -18.59 12.26
N HIS A 532 -11.66 -19.17 11.90
CA HIS A 532 -11.62 -20.53 11.33
C HIS A 532 -12.05 -21.64 12.30
N ARG A 533 -12.04 -21.38 13.63
CA ARG A 533 -12.51 -22.33 14.64
C ARG A 533 -13.96 -22.10 15.02
N PHE A 534 -14.53 -20.95 14.69
CA PHE A 534 -15.92 -20.65 14.99
C PHE A 534 -16.85 -21.57 14.19
N SER A 535 -17.92 -22.01 14.85
CA SER A 535 -19.01 -22.75 14.21
C SER A 535 -20.28 -22.61 15.05
N GLY A 536 -21.43 -22.64 14.37
CA GLY A 536 -22.74 -22.57 15.03
C GLY A 536 -23.24 -21.14 15.24
N ASP A 537 -24.25 -21.02 16.10
CA ASP A 537 -24.95 -19.76 16.36
C ASP A 537 -24.19 -18.87 17.35
N LEU A 538 -24.39 -17.56 17.23
CA LEU A 538 -23.88 -16.60 18.22
C LEU A 538 -24.57 -16.81 19.57
N PRO A 539 -23.81 -16.82 20.69
CA PRO A 539 -24.39 -16.84 22.03
C PRO A 539 -25.34 -15.65 22.26
N PRO A 540 -26.46 -15.83 22.97
CA PRO A 540 -27.38 -14.75 23.26
C PRO A 540 -26.76 -13.73 24.22
N ILE A 541 -27.13 -12.45 24.06
CA ILE A 541 -26.64 -11.33 24.86
C ILE A 541 -27.83 -10.53 25.38
N SER A 542 -27.90 -10.39 26.70
CA SER A 542 -29.00 -9.72 27.40
C SER A 542 -28.89 -8.19 27.39
N SER A 543 -28.74 -7.57 26.21
CA SER A 543 -28.64 -6.12 26.04
C SER A 543 -29.35 -5.64 24.77
N HIS A 544 -29.67 -4.35 24.67
CA HIS A 544 -30.22 -3.76 23.45
C HIS A 544 -29.20 -3.78 22.30
N ALA A 545 -29.65 -3.70 21.04
CA ALA A 545 -28.74 -3.66 19.91
C ALA A 545 -29.16 -2.73 18.77
N LEU A 546 -28.16 -2.04 18.20
CA LEU A 546 -28.27 -1.33 16.95
C LEU A 546 -27.20 -1.87 15.98
N VAL A 547 -27.62 -2.36 14.82
CA VAL A 547 -26.72 -2.82 13.75
C VAL A 547 -26.86 -1.89 12.55
N LEU A 548 -25.77 -1.21 12.21
CA LEU A 548 -25.67 -0.33 11.05
C LEU A 548 -24.70 -0.94 10.04
N SER A 549 -25.21 -1.35 8.88
CA SER A 549 -24.38 -1.91 7.79
C SER A 549 -24.05 -0.85 6.74
N ALA A 550 -22.86 -0.91 6.15
CA ALA A 550 -22.52 -0.06 5.01
C ALA A 550 -23.13 -0.65 3.72
N GLN A 551 -23.82 0.17 2.92
CA GLN A 551 -24.48 -0.29 1.69
C GLN A 551 -23.51 -1.03 0.75
N ARG A 552 -22.30 -0.48 0.54
CA ARG A 552 -21.32 -1.09 -0.37
C ARG A 552 -20.78 -2.43 0.12
N THR A 553 -20.80 -2.68 1.42
CA THR A 553 -20.41 -3.96 2.01
C THR A 553 -21.46 -5.02 1.66
N VAL A 554 -22.73 -4.74 1.93
CA VAL A 554 -23.83 -5.70 1.71
C VAL A 554 -24.21 -5.87 0.24
N ASP A 555 -24.05 -4.83 -0.60
CA ASP A 555 -24.28 -4.92 -2.04
C ASP A 555 -23.24 -5.82 -2.73
N ARG A 556 -21.99 -5.79 -2.22
CA ARG A 556 -20.88 -6.55 -2.80
C ARG A 556 -20.92 -8.00 -2.34
N ASP A 557 -21.35 -8.24 -1.11
CA ASP A 557 -21.46 -9.56 -0.52
C ASP A 557 -22.72 -9.67 0.38
N PRO A 558 -23.84 -10.18 -0.16
CA PRO A 558 -25.09 -10.28 0.59
C PRO A 558 -25.03 -11.15 1.85
N GLU A 559 -24.05 -12.07 1.97
CA GLU A 559 -23.85 -12.84 3.20
C GLU A 559 -23.56 -11.93 4.40
N GLN A 560 -22.92 -10.77 4.18
CA GLN A 560 -22.66 -9.80 5.23
C GLN A 560 -23.95 -9.27 5.86
N LEU A 561 -25.01 -9.06 5.07
CA LEU A 561 -26.30 -8.62 5.60
C LEU A 561 -26.95 -9.69 6.48
N LEU A 562 -26.82 -10.97 6.11
CA LEU A 562 -27.33 -12.09 6.91
C LEU A 562 -26.58 -12.19 8.24
N MET A 563 -25.24 -12.12 8.20
CA MET A 563 -24.41 -12.13 9.40
C MET A 563 -24.65 -10.92 10.30
N HIS A 564 -24.86 -9.73 9.73
CA HIS A 564 -25.27 -8.54 10.50
C HIS A 564 -26.65 -8.72 11.15
N ASN A 565 -27.59 -9.40 10.48
CA ASN A 565 -28.88 -9.74 11.08
C ASN A 565 -28.74 -10.76 12.22
N GLU A 566 -27.81 -11.71 12.11
CA GLU A 566 -27.47 -12.67 13.17
C GLU A 566 -26.90 -11.96 14.41
N LEU A 567 -26.03 -10.95 14.22
CA LEU A 567 -25.56 -10.09 15.32
C LEU A 567 -26.75 -9.47 16.06
N GLY A 568 -27.71 -8.87 15.35
CA GLY A 568 -28.92 -8.32 15.99
C GLY A 568 -29.79 -9.40 16.63
N ALA A 569 -29.92 -10.58 16.00
CA ALA A 569 -30.73 -11.68 16.51
C ALA A 569 -30.22 -12.21 17.86
N ALA A 570 -28.90 -12.19 18.10
CA ALA A 570 -28.29 -12.58 19.37
C ALA A 570 -28.77 -11.73 20.57
N HIS A 571 -29.31 -10.52 20.33
CA HIS A 571 -29.82 -9.62 21.36
C HIS A 571 -31.34 -9.68 21.56
N ARG A 572 -32.05 -10.50 20.78
CA ARG A 572 -33.52 -10.59 20.88
C ARG A 572 -33.92 -11.25 22.19
N GLY A 573 -34.89 -10.65 22.86
CA GLY A 573 -35.47 -11.12 24.11
C GLY A 573 -36.61 -10.22 24.54
N GLU A 574 -37.33 -10.62 25.59
CA GLU A 574 -38.41 -9.80 26.16
C GLU A 574 -37.87 -8.44 26.63
N GLY A 575 -38.56 -7.35 26.27
CA GLY A 575 -38.15 -5.99 26.59
C GLY A 575 -36.87 -5.50 25.88
N ARG A 576 -36.38 -6.19 24.84
CA ARG A 576 -35.16 -5.80 24.10
C ARG A 576 -35.47 -5.11 22.77
N ILE A 577 -35.07 -3.86 22.68
CA ILE A 577 -35.02 -3.09 21.42
C ILE A 577 -33.81 -3.53 20.60
N VAL A 578 -34.09 -4.10 19.42
CA VAL A 578 -33.09 -4.45 18.40
C VAL A 578 -33.44 -3.75 17.10
N ARG A 579 -32.49 -3.05 16.50
CA ARG A 579 -32.65 -2.32 15.23
C ARG A 579 -31.54 -2.68 14.26
N ASN A 580 -31.90 -3.02 13.02
CA ASN A 580 -30.95 -3.25 11.93
C ASN A 580 -31.27 -2.28 10.80
N SER A 581 -30.25 -1.58 10.27
CA SER A 581 -30.44 -0.70 9.10
C SER A 581 -29.17 -0.58 8.27
N VAL A 582 -29.33 -0.12 7.03
CA VAL A 582 -28.23 0.11 6.09
C VAL A 582 -28.01 1.61 5.93
N ILE A 583 -26.77 2.06 6.02
CA ILE A 583 -26.38 3.43 5.72
C ILE A 583 -26.11 3.55 4.21
N GLU A 584 -27.00 4.26 3.52
CA GLU A 584 -26.93 4.44 2.07
C GLU A 584 -25.67 5.20 1.64
N ALA A 585 -25.11 4.77 0.50
CA ALA A 585 -23.87 5.23 -0.10
C ALA A 585 -22.59 5.01 0.73
N ALA A 586 -22.71 4.41 1.93
CA ALA A 586 -21.55 4.14 2.76
C ALA A 586 -20.73 2.95 2.27
N GLU A 587 -19.41 3.12 2.31
CA GLU A 587 -18.38 2.09 2.36
C GLU A 587 -17.91 1.87 3.81
N HIS A 588 -17.26 0.73 4.04
CA HIS A 588 -16.78 0.25 5.35
C HIS A 588 -16.11 1.33 6.23
N ASP A 589 -15.20 2.14 5.66
CA ASP A 589 -14.52 3.21 6.41
C ASP A 589 -15.24 4.57 6.32
N THR A 590 -15.90 4.84 5.19
CA THR A 590 -16.52 6.15 4.93
C THR A 590 -17.71 6.41 5.85
N MET A 591 -18.38 5.36 6.36
CA MET A 591 -19.45 5.53 7.35
C MET A 591 -18.99 6.22 8.63
N LEU A 592 -17.68 6.16 8.92
CA LEU A 592 -17.05 6.82 10.06
C LEU A 592 -16.40 8.15 9.65
N THR A 593 -15.71 8.13 8.51
CA THR A 593 -14.74 9.17 8.13
C THR A 593 -15.32 10.27 7.25
N ASP A 594 -16.40 10.03 6.50
CA ASP A 594 -17.09 11.06 5.72
C ASP A 594 -18.02 11.86 6.63
N ALA A 595 -17.97 13.19 6.56
CA ALA A 595 -18.71 14.06 7.48
C ALA A 595 -20.24 13.83 7.42
N ARG A 596 -20.80 13.62 6.22
CA ARG A 596 -22.24 13.42 6.06
C ARG A 596 -22.65 12.05 6.59
N LEU A 597 -21.90 11.01 6.24
CA LEU A 597 -22.19 9.64 6.65
C LEU A 597 -21.95 9.43 8.15
N GLY A 598 -20.87 9.97 8.71
CA GLY A 598 -20.59 9.95 10.15
C GLY A 598 -21.65 10.69 10.95
N GLY A 599 -22.13 11.85 10.47
CA GLY A 599 -23.25 12.56 11.08
C GLY A 599 -24.56 11.76 11.04
N GLU A 600 -24.82 11.05 9.93
CA GLU A 600 -25.96 10.13 9.80
C GLU A 600 -25.86 8.95 10.78
N VAL A 601 -24.68 8.33 10.93
CA VAL A 601 -24.44 7.28 11.93
C VAL A 601 -24.68 7.82 13.35
N GLY A 602 -24.15 8.99 13.69
CA GLY A 602 -24.39 9.64 14.98
C GLY A 602 -25.87 9.88 15.26
N ARG A 603 -26.64 10.33 14.25
CA ARG A 603 -28.09 10.50 14.35
C ARG A 603 -28.82 9.19 14.65
N ARG A 604 -28.47 8.09 13.96
CA ARG A 604 -29.06 6.76 14.21
C ARG A 604 -28.77 6.25 15.61
N ILE A 605 -27.57 6.53 16.13
CA ILE A 605 -27.19 6.21 17.51
C ILE A 605 -28.06 6.99 18.49
N LEU A 606 -28.21 8.30 18.32
CA LEU A 606 -29.05 9.13 19.20
C LEU A 606 -30.52 8.70 19.19
N GLU A 607 -31.08 8.37 18.02
CA GLU A 607 -32.44 7.87 17.89
C GLU A 607 -32.65 6.57 18.67
N PHE A 608 -31.71 5.63 18.54
CA PHE A 608 -31.74 4.37 19.27
C PHE A 608 -31.63 4.57 20.78
N LEU A 609 -30.72 5.43 21.24
CA LEU A 609 -30.54 5.71 22.68
C LEU A 609 -31.80 6.32 23.29
N ARG A 610 -32.39 7.31 22.63
CA ARG A 610 -33.65 7.96 23.06
C ARG A 610 -34.83 6.97 23.08
N GLU A 611 -34.86 6.03 22.13
CA GLU A 611 -35.87 4.96 22.10
C GLU A 611 -35.74 4.04 23.33
N VAL A 612 -34.52 3.63 23.68
CA VAL A 612 -34.27 2.80 24.87
C VAL A 612 -34.61 3.54 26.16
N GLU A 613 -34.22 4.81 26.28
CA GLU A 613 -34.54 5.64 27.45
C GLU A 613 -36.05 5.87 27.62
N GLY A 614 -36.79 6.01 26.51
CA GLY A 614 -38.24 6.14 26.52
C GLY A 614 -38.96 4.87 27.00
N ASP A 615 -38.51 3.70 26.55
CA ASP A 615 -39.07 2.40 26.96
C ASP A 615 -38.83 2.14 28.46
N ASP A 616 -37.65 2.51 28.97
CA ASP A 616 -37.33 2.43 30.40
C ASP A 616 -38.24 3.31 31.27
N ALA A 617 -38.54 4.52 30.79
CA ALA A 617 -39.41 5.44 31.51
C ALA A 617 -40.87 4.95 31.57
N ASP A 618 -41.37 4.32 30.50
CA ASP A 618 -42.74 3.81 30.43
C ASP A 618 -42.91 2.46 31.17
N GLY A 619 -41.92 1.57 31.11
CA GLY A 619 -41.90 0.32 31.89
C GLY A 619 -41.92 0.56 33.41
N GLY A 620 -41.21 1.60 33.88
CA GLY A 620 -41.25 2.03 35.29
C GLY A 620 -42.61 2.57 35.76
N ARG A 621 -43.40 3.17 34.86
CA ARG A 621 -44.74 3.70 35.17
C ARG A 621 -45.82 2.61 35.22
N ALA A 622 -45.68 1.53 34.47
CA ALA A 622 -46.62 0.40 34.48
C ALA A 622 -46.50 -0.45 35.78
N GLY A 623 -45.28 -0.59 36.33
CA GLY A 623 -45.04 -1.34 37.58
C GLY A 623 -45.56 -0.67 38.86
N GLY A 624 -45.83 0.64 38.82
CA GLY A 624 -46.32 1.41 39.98
C GLY A 624 -47.83 1.35 40.25
N ARG A 625 -48.61 0.65 39.43
CA ARG A 625 -50.09 0.57 39.56
C ARG A 625 -50.63 -0.73 40.17
N HIS A 626 -49.79 -1.56 40.79
CA HIS A 626 -50.22 -2.82 41.42
C HIS A 626 -49.78 -2.96 42.89
N SER A 627 -50.04 -1.95 43.74
CA SER A 627 -50.04 -2.17 45.19
C SER A 627 -50.85 -1.11 45.98
N SER A 628 -52.14 -0.98 45.73
CA SER A 628 -53.11 -0.54 46.76
C SER A 628 -54.53 -0.55 46.22
N ASN A 629 -55.27 -1.62 46.53
CA ASN A 629 -56.60 -1.52 47.10
C ASN A 629 -57.13 -2.94 47.33
N GLY A 630 -56.98 -3.40 48.56
CA GLY A 630 -57.93 -4.37 49.09
C GLY A 630 -59.25 -3.66 49.31
N ASN A 631 -60.33 -4.19 48.74
CA ASN A 631 -61.62 -4.14 49.43
C ASN A 631 -62.47 -5.36 49.07
N GLN A 632 -63.15 -5.85 50.10
CA GLN A 632 -63.92 -7.08 50.17
C GLN A 632 -65.30 -6.98 49.49
N SER A 633 -65.84 -8.17 49.17
CA SER A 633 -67.27 -8.54 49.07
C SER A 633 -68.06 -8.07 47.84
N LYS A 634 -68.62 -9.00 47.06
CA LYS A 634 -69.92 -9.66 47.27
C LYS A 634 -70.23 -10.67 46.15
N GLU A 635 -70.92 -11.73 46.55
CA GLU A 635 -71.55 -12.77 45.73
C GLU A 635 -72.47 -12.20 44.63
N ALA A 636 -72.53 -12.88 43.48
CA ALA A 636 -73.79 -13.33 42.86
C ALA A 636 -73.54 -14.21 41.61
N ARG A 637 -74.04 -15.45 41.74
CA ARG A 637 -74.32 -16.50 40.73
C ARG A 637 -73.20 -17.37 40.21
#